data_AF-A0A838E0P6-F1
#
_entry.id   AF-A0A838E0P6-F1
#
_cell.length_a   1.000
_cell.length_b   1.000
_cell.length_c   1.000
_cell.angle_alpha   90.00
_cell.angle_beta   90.00
_cell.angle_gamma   90.00
#
_symmetry.space_group_name_H-M   'P 1'
#
loop_
_entity.id
_entity.type
_entity.pdbx_description
1 polymer ?
#
loop_
_entity_poly.entity_id
_entity_poly.type
_entity_poly.pdbx_seq_one_letter_code
_entity_poly.pdbx_strand_id
1 'polypeptide(L)'
;MKKTIDIPFLTLFNTLTDKQEKFSAQGSSVSLYACGITPYDYAHLGHGRCYVTFDVIYRLLKFLGYTVVYCRNFTDIDDKLIRRADKEYNDPEQYLRIAQRFIETFLEDMKALGCLSPDFEPRVTLHIPEIIAFIEGLVTLEKAYVTPLGDVYYSIESFPDYGKLSKRTPDELKVGARISVRGDKRNPADFALWKAADEAPGWDSPWGFGRPGWHIECSAMSKAYLGDNIDIHAGGMDLIFPHHENEIAQSEGLHDKQFARYWVHNAFVRLNEEKMSKSLGNFFTLRDIFEHYDPMVIRYYYVTHHYRNPLDFKEDDLRGAVKSYQRLCRFFARIPTASLEELHKNVSPLVESLIAALCDDINGAKFFGILFDNLSQEGLNEASLVKGVLVHLLGLTMEPSTKDEVVITPEIECLLTEREEARKDKDWKKADEIREKLRLLGVEFQDKKLG
;
A
#
# COMPACT_ATOMS: atom_id res chain seq x y z
N MET A 1 -26.34 -18.28 29.40
CA MET A 1 -24.87 -18.12 29.42
C MET A 1 -24.49 -17.27 28.24
N LYS A 2 -23.88 -16.08 28.45
CA LYS A 2 -23.33 -15.29 27.34
C LYS A 2 -22.16 -16.10 26.78
N LYS A 3 -22.28 -16.62 25.55
CA LYS A 3 -21.15 -17.24 24.85
C LYS A 3 -20.13 -16.12 24.61
N THR A 4 -18.97 -16.20 25.24
CA THR A 4 -17.77 -15.52 24.75
C THR A 4 -17.49 -16.05 23.35
N ILE A 5 -17.13 -15.16 22.44
CA ILE A 5 -16.82 -15.50 21.05
C ILE A 5 -15.74 -16.57 21.02
N ASP A 6 -15.97 -17.66 20.30
CA ASP A 6 -14.89 -18.55 19.91
C ASP A 6 -14.20 -17.89 18.70
N ILE A 7 -13.39 -16.86 18.98
CA ILE A 7 -12.81 -16.01 17.94
C ILE A 7 -11.91 -16.88 17.06
N PRO A 8 -12.18 -16.96 15.74
CA PRO A 8 -11.37 -17.76 14.84
C PRO A 8 -9.93 -17.22 14.83
N PHE A 9 -8.95 -18.13 14.85
CA PHE A 9 -7.55 -17.74 14.79
C PHE A 9 -7.26 -17.02 13.48
N LEU A 10 -6.64 -15.84 13.57
CA LEU A 10 -6.10 -15.16 12.41
C LEU A 10 -5.01 -16.02 11.78
N THR A 11 -5.09 -16.17 10.47
CA THR A 11 -4.04 -16.73 9.63
C THR A 11 -3.66 -15.70 8.59
N LEU A 12 -2.37 -15.60 8.28
CA LEU A 12 -1.84 -14.69 7.27
C LEU A 12 -0.89 -15.47 6.37
N PHE A 13 -0.88 -15.16 5.09
CA PHE A 13 0.15 -15.67 4.21
C PHE A 13 1.48 -14.97 4.46
N ASN A 14 2.49 -15.76 4.82
CA ASN A 14 3.82 -15.30 5.09
C ASN A 14 4.68 -15.49 3.84
N THR A 15 5.06 -14.38 3.22
CA THR A 15 5.90 -14.38 2.01
C THR A 15 7.25 -15.05 2.25
N LEU A 16 7.79 -14.95 3.48
CA LEU A 16 9.06 -15.57 3.82
C LEU A 16 8.99 -17.09 3.80
N THR A 17 7.85 -17.71 4.13
CA THR A 17 7.72 -19.17 4.17
C THR A 17 6.88 -19.75 3.02
N ASP A 18 6.26 -18.88 2.23
CA ASP A 18 5.34 -19.21 1.12
C ASP A 18 4.12 -20.02 1.61
N LYS A 19 3.64 -19.75 2.82
CA LYS A 19 2.55 -20.49 3.48
C LYS A 19 1.60 -19.57 4.21
N GLN A 20 0.34 -19.99 4.30
CA GLN A 20 -0.62 -19.40 5.23
C GLN A 20 -0.37 -19.97 6.62
N GLU A 21 -0.05 -19.09 7.55
CA GLU A 21 0.40 -19.42 8.90
C GLU A 21 -0.54 -18.81 9.94
N LYS A 22 -0.74 -19.53 11.05
CA LYS A 22 -1.47 -18.98 12.20
C LYS A 22 -0.70 -17.81 12.78
N PHE A 23 -1.33 -16.65 12.83
CA PHE A 23 -0.74 -15.46 13.42
C PHE A 23 -0.59 -15.61 14.94
N SER A 24 0.55 -15.15 15.44
CA SER A 24 0.83 -15.07 16.88
C SER A 24 1.77 -13.91 17.15
N ALA A 25 1.40 -13.02 18.06
CA ALA A 25 2.27 -11.95 18.54
C ALA A 25 3.48 -12.53 19.28
N GLN A 26 4.62 -11.84 19.23
CA GLN A 26 5.81 -12.16 20.02
C GLN A 26 5.69 -11.66 21.46
N GLY A 27 5.04 -10.51 21.66
CA GLY A 27 4.93 -9.84 22.95
C GLY A 27 3.49 -9.51 23.34
N SER A 28 3.37 -8.63 24.34
CA SER A 28 2.09 -8.09 24.81
C SER A 28 1.42 -7.13 23.80
N SER A 29 2.19 -6.65 22.82
CA SER A 29 1.72 -5.81 21.71
C SER A 29 2.21 -6.38 20.38
N VAL A 30 1.42 -6.16 19.32
CA VAL A 30 1.78 -6.48 17.93
C VAL A 30 2.48 -5.27 17.31
N SER A 31 3.68 -5.48 16.79
CA SER A 31 4.41 -4.49 16.00
C SER A 31 4.12 -4.66 14.51
N LEU A 32 3.58 -3.62 13.87
CA LEU A 32 3.22 -3.62 12.45
C LEU A 32 3.94 -2.46 11.77
N TYR A 33 4.89 -2.77 10.88
CA TYR A 33 5.55 -1.79 10.02
C TYR A 33 5.04 -1.95 8.59
N ALA A 34 4.58 -0.86 7.97
CA ALA A 34 4.23 -0.86 6.55
C ALA A 34 5.05 0.21 5.81
N CYS A 35 5.78 -0.17 4.77
CA CYS A 35 6.59 0.79 4.02
C CYS A 35 5.71 1.90 3.41
N GLY A 36 6.18 3.12 3.61
CA GLY A 36 5.54 4.35 3.17
C GLY A 36 5.75 4.67 1.69
N ILE A 37 5.31 5.86 1.32
CA ILE A 37 5.54 6.41 -0.02
C ILE A 37 6.81 7.27 -0.04
N THR A 38 7.39 7.41 -1.23
CA THR A 38 8.19 8.60 -1.57
C THR A 38 7.20 9.70 -2.01
N PRO A 39 7.00 10.78 -1.25
CA PRO A 39 5.98 11.79 -1.52
C PRO A 39 6.47 12.80 -2.58
N TYR A 40 6.79 12.33 -3.80
CA TYR A 40 7.22 13.19 -4.91
C TYR A 40 6.10 13.49 -5.92
N ASP A 41 4.96 12.82 -5.77
CA ASP A 41 3.78 12.96 -6.61
C ASP A 41 2.54 12.45 -5.88
N TYR A 42 1.36 12.65 -6.48
CA TYR A 42 0.09 12.16 -5.94
C TYR A 42 0.05 10.63 -5.83
N ALA A 43 -0.68 10.14 -4.83
CA ALA A 43 -0.89 8.72 -4.64
C ALA A 43 -1.80 8.14 -5.72
N HIS A 44 -1.56 6.89 -6.09
CA HIS A 44 -2.31 6.19 -7.13
C HIS A 44 -3.08 5.00 -6.58
N LEU A 45 -3.90 4.37 -7.43
CA LEU A 45 -4.71 3.19 -7.09
C LEU A 45 -3.93 2.10 -6.33
N GLY A 46 -2.73 1.76 -6.83
CA GLY A 46 -1.83 0.82 -6.14
C GLY A 46 -1.50 1.20 -4.69
N HIS A 47 -1.25 2.49 -4.40
CA HIS A 47 -1.06 2.96 -3.02
C HIS A 47 -2.35 2.81 -2.21
N GLY A 48 -3.50 3.20 -2.78
CA GLY A 48 -4.79 3.04 -2.11
C GLY A 48 -5.06 1.60 -1.71
N ARG A 49 -4.82 0.64 -2.62
CA ARG A 49 -4.98 -0.79 -2.34
C ARG A 49 -4.05 -1.26 -1.21
N CYS A 50 -2.79 -0.87 -1.25
CA CYS A 50 -1.78 -1.19 -0.25
C CYS A 50 -2.23 -0.76 1.15
N TYR A 51 -2.56 0.53 1.32
CA TYR A 51 -2.88 1.07 2.64
C TYR A 51 -4.28 0.70 3.13
N VAL A 52 -5.26 0.45 2.25
CA VAL A 52 -6.55 -0.14 2.66
C VAL A 52 -6.37 -1.57 3.15
N THR A 53 -5.50 -2.37 2.52
CA THR A 53 -5.20 -3.74 2.97
C THR A 53 -4.64 -3.73 4.40
N PHE A 54 -3.63 -2.90 4.65
CA PHE A 54 -2.99 -2.84 5.97
C PHE A 54 -3.88 -2.17 7.03
N ASP A 55 -4.75 -1.24 6.65
CA ASP A 55 -5.78 -0.70 7.54
C ASP A 55 -6.78 -1.80 7.98
N VAL A 56 -7.22 -2.68 7.08
CA VAL A 56 -8.08 -3.81 7.46
C VAL A 56 -7.36 -4.77 8.41
N ILE A 57 -6.08 -5.07 8.16
CA ILE A 57 -5.26 -5.89 9.07
C ILE A 57 -5.13 -5.21 10.44
N TYR A 58 -4.83 -3.92 10.48
CA TYR A 58 -4.71 -3.14 11.72
C TYR A 58 -6.02 -3.14 12.53
N ARG A 59 -7.16 -2.91 11.86
CA ARG A 59 -8.49 -2.96 12.47
C ARG A 59 -8.83 -4.35 13.00
N LEU A 60 -8.54 -5.40 12.23
CA LEU A 60 -8.81 -6.77 12.62
C LEU A 60 -7.97 -7.17 13.84
N LEU A 61 -6.66 -6.89 13.85
CA LEU A 61 -5.80 -7.18 15.00
C LEU A 61 -6.31 -6.52 16.29
N LYS A 62 -6.71 -5.24 16.21
CA LYS A 62 -7.32 -4.54 17.36
C LYS A 62 -8.63 -5.18 17.80
N PHE A 63 -9.47 -5.59 16.85
CA PHE A 63 -10.70 -6.31 17.15
C PHE A 63 -10.45 -7.67 17.80
N LEU A 64 -9.39 -8.38 17.42
CA LEU A 64 -8.99 -9.65 18.03
C LEU A 64 -8.38 -9.47 19.44
N GLY A 65 -8.32 -8.25 19.95
CA GLY A 65 -7.87 -7.93 21.31
C GLY A 65 -6.37 -7.65 21.42
N TYR A 66 -5.65 -7.52 20.31
CA TYR A 66 -4.26 -7.10 20.35
C TYR A 66 -4.13 -5.60 20.57
N THR A 67 -3.21 -5.20 21.45
CA THR A 67 -2.62 -3.86 21.39
C THR A 67 -1.69 -3.83 20.18
N VAL A 68 -1.90 -2.94 19.23
CA VAL A 68 -1.09 -2.87 18.00
C VAL A 68 -0.37 -1.53 17.96
N VAL A 69 0.94 -1.56 17.66
CA VAL A 69 1.75 -0.38 17.37
C VAL A 69 2.02 -0.37 15.87
N TYR A 70 1.35 0.52 15.15
CA TYR A 70 1.45 0.68 13.70
C TYR A 70 2.39 1.82 13.33
N CYS A 71 3.45 1.52 12.59
CA CYS A 71 4.36 2.50 12.00
C CYS A 71 4.32 2.48 10.46
N ARG A 72 4.30 3.66 9.83
CA ARG A 72 4.43 3.84 8.37
C ARG A 72 5.28 5.07 8.07
N ASN A 73 6.43 4.91 7.42
CA ASN A 73 7.34 6.02 7.18
C ASN A 73 6.92 6.96 6.03
N PHE A 74 7.67 8.03 5.85
CA PHE A 74 7.74 8.83 4.63
C PHE A 74 9.19 8.95 4.16
N THR A 75 9.48 8.52 2.95
CA THR A 75 10.79 8.72 2.30
C THR A 75 10.86 10.14 1.75
N ASP A 76 11.08 11.12 2.62
CA ASP A 76 11.10 12.55 2.29
C ASP A 76 12.47 13.07 1.81
N ILE A 77 13.36 12.16 1.41
CA ILE A 77 14.56 12.44 0.62
C ILE A 77 14.74 11.34 -0.44
N ASP A 78 14.79 11.71 -1.71
CA ASP A 78 15.05 10.81 -2.84
C ASP A 78 15.40 11.63 -4.08
N ASP A 79 16.12 11.05 -5.05
CA ASP A 79 16.48 11.76 -6.28
C ASP A 79 15.23 12.23 -7.06
N LYS A 80 14.07 11.57 -6.93
CA LYS A 80 12.80 12.01 -7.53
C LYS A 80 12.28 13.30 -6.91
N LEU A 81 12.39 13.46 -5.59
CA LEU A 81 12.01 14.68 -4.87
C LEU A 81 12.90 15.84 -5.28
N ILE A 82 14.21 15.62 -5.30
CA ILE A 82 15.23 16.61 -5.66
C ILE A 82 15.01 17.09 -7.10
N ARG A 83 14.88 16.17 -8.07
CA ARG A 83 14.60 16.52 -9.47
C ARG A 83 13.28 17.27 -9.64
N ARG A 84 12.26 16.95 -8.84
CA ARG A 84 10.96 17.64 -8.89
C ARG A 84 11.08 19.06 -8.35
N ALA A 85 11.81 19.25 -7.26
CA ALA A 85 12.07 20.56 -6.67
C ALA A 85 12.86 21.46 -7.63
N ASP A 86 13.93 20.93 -8.22
CA ASP A 86 14.70 21.64 -9.25
C ASP A 86 13.83 22.06 -10.43
N LYS A 87 12.96 21.15 -10.90
CA LYS A 87 12.03 21.46 -12.00
C LYS A 87 10.95 22.51 -11.64
N GLU A 88 10.40 22.48 -10.43
CA GLU A 88 9.29 23.38 -10.03
C GLU A 88 9.76 24.73 -9.49
N TYR A 89 10.91 24.77 -8.83
CA TYR A 89 11.39 25.94 -8.11
C TYR A 89 12.76 26.43 -8.59
N ASN A 90 13.41 25.73 -9.52
CA ASN A 90 14.79 25.99 -9.93
C ASN A 90 15.75 25.97 -8.72
N ASP A 91 15.44 25.12 -7.74
CA ASP A 91 16.16 24.96 -6.49
C ASP A 91 15.95 23.53 -5.94
N PRO A 92 16.95 22.64 -6.02
CA PRO A 92 16.86 21.26 -5.52
C PRO A 92 16.69 21.18 -4.00
N GLU A 93 17.08 22.22 -3.24
CA GLU A 93 16.93 22.23 -1.78
C GLU A 93 15.47 22.41 -1.34
N GLN A 94 14.56 22.79 -2.25
CA GLN A 94 13.11 22.85 -2.01
C GLN A 94 12.44 21.46 -1.97
N TYR A 95 13.20 20.36 -1.98
CA TYR A 95 12.66 18.99 -1.97
C TYR A 95 11.74 18.72 -0.76
N LEU A 96 12.00 19.32 0.41
CA LEU A 96 11.13 19.21 1.58
C LEU A 96 9.78 19.89 1.37
N ARG A 97 9.72 20.97 0.57
CA ARG A 97 8.46 21.62 0.20
C ARG A 97 7.62 20.72 -0.71
N ILE A 98 8.27 20.02 -1.63
CA ILE A 98 7.62 18.99 -2.46
C ILE A 98 7.10 17.85 -1.57
N ALA A 99 7.95 17.32 -0.69
CA ALA A 99 7.60 16.22 0.20
C ALA A 99 6.42 16.58 1.10
N GLN A 100 6.45 17.74 1.77
CA GLN A 100 5.37 18.20 2.65
C GLN A 100 4.04 18.31 1.90
N ARG A 101 4.03 18.93 0.71
CA ARG A 101 2.82 19.04 -0.12
C ARG A 101 2.21 17.67 -0.41
N PHE A 102 3.02 16.71 -0.82
CA PHE A 102 2.51 15.39 -1.19
C PHE A 102 2.19 14.50 0.00
N ILE A 103 2.86 14.67 1.15
CA ILE A 103 2.47 14.06 2.42
C ILE A 103 1.06 14.51 2.81
N GLU A 104 0.78 15.82 2.78
CA GLU A 104 -0.55 16.36 3.09
C GLU A 104 -1.61 15.75 2.17
N THR A 105 -1.35 15.75 0.85
CA THR A 105 -2.31 15.20 -0.11
C THR A 105 -2.52 13.69 0.06
N PHE A 106 -1.47 12.95 0.42
CA PHE A 106 -1.56 11.52 0.68
C PHE A 106 -2.40 11.24 1.92
N LEU A 107 -2.20 12.00 3.00
CA LEU A 107 -3.00 11.85 4.23
C LEU A 107 -4.48 12.15 3.99
N GLU A 108 -4.78 13.18 3.18
CA GLU A 108 -6.15 13.45 2.72
C GLU A 108 -6.75 12.28 1.94
N ASP A 109 -5.99 11.70 0.99
CA ASP A 109 -6.44 10.58 0.18
C ASP A 109 -6.68 9.32 1.03
N MET A 110 -5.79 9.03 2.00
CA MET A 110 -5.94 7.91 2.93
C MET A 110 -7.15 8.10 3.85
N LYS A 111 -7.39 9.32 4.32
CA LYS A 111 -8.58 9.68 5.11
C LYS A 111 -9.85 9.51 4.28
N ALA A 112 -9.84 9.93 3.01
CA ALA A 112 -10.96 9.73 2.09
C ALA A 112 -11.26 8.24 1.88
N LEU A 113 -10.23 7.39 1.82
CA LEU A 113 -10.36 5.93 1.81
C LEU A 113 -10.68 5.31 3.18
N GLY A 114 -10.95 6.11 4.23
CA GLY A 114 -11.32 5.59 5.55
C GLY A 114 -10.21 4.86 6.30
N CYS A 115 -8.94 5.01 5.89
CA CYS A 115 -7.81 4.45 6.61
C CYS A 115 -7.61 5.15 7.96
N LEU A 116 -7.33 4.38 9.00
CA LEU A 116 -6.87 4.91 10.29
C LEU A 116 -5.43 5.42 10.16
N SER A 117 -5.11 6.44 10.95
CA SER A 117 -3.73 6.90 11.08
C SER A 117 -2.87 5.84 11.78
N PRO A 118 -1.63 5.61 11.32
CA PRO A 118 -0.62 4.90 12.09
C PRO A 118 -0.36 5.57 13.44
N ASP A 119 0.15 4.81 14.40
CA ASP A 119 0.62 5.35 15.69
C ASP A 119 1.89 6.19 15.50
N PHE A 120 2.70 5.85 14.49
CA PHE A 120 3.91 6.60 14.12
C PHE A 120 4.06 6.77 12.61
N GLU A 121 4.42 7.98 12.18
CA GLU A 121 4.73 8.29 10.78
C GLU A 121 6.09 8.98 10.61
N PRO A 122 7.21 8.24 10.80
CA PRO A 122 8.53 8.83 10.79
C PRO A 122 8.98 9.29 9.41
N ARG A 123 9.73 10.38 9.40
CA ARG A 123 10.34 10.98 8.20
C ARG A 123 11.82 10.68 8.15
N VAL A 124 12.34 10.29 6.99
CA VAL A 124 13.75 9.93 6.82
C VAL A 124 14.67 11.08 7.22
N THR A 125 14.37 12.31 6.82
CA THR A 125 15.24 13.46 7.14
C THR A 125 15.32 13.77 8.63
N LEU A 126 14.43 13.20 9.46
CA LEU A 126 14.44 13.34 10.92
C LEU A 126 15.16 12.18 11.63
N HIS A 127 15.64 11.17 10.89
CA HIS A 127 16.27 9.94 11.43
C HIS A 127 17.67 9.68 10.87
N ILE A 128 18.35 10.73 10.38
CA ILE A 128 19.70 10.61 9.84
C ILE A 128 20.71 10.09 10.88
N PRO A 129 20.67 10.52 12.16
CA PRO A 129 21.58 9.98 13.18
C PRO A 129 21.41 8.46 13.36
N GLU A 130 20.17 7.98 13.40
CA GLU A 130 19.84 6.56 13.52
C GLU A 130 20.31 5.77 12.31
N ILE A 131 20.14 6.32 11.10
CA ILE A 131 20.61 5.71 9.86
C ILE A 131 22.14 5.62 9.86
N ILE A 132 22.85 6.69 10.20
CA ILE A 132 24.32 6.69 10.27
C ILE A 132 24.80 5.64 11.28
N ALA A 133 24.24 5.63 12.49
CA ALA A 133 24.60 4.65 13.52
C ALA A 133 24.35 3.20 13.06
N PHE A 134 23.27 2.95 12.31
CA PHE A 134 22.98 1.64 11.74
C PHE A 134 24.06 1.21 10.74
N ILE A 135 24.46 2.10 9.84
CA ILE A 135 25.47 1.85 8.83
C ILE A 135 26.86 1.65 9.48
N GLU A 136 27.21 2.45 10.48
CA GLU A 136 28.45 2.27 11.26
C GLU A 136 28.52 0.87 11.89
N GLY A 137 27.40 0.38 12.44
CA GLY A 137 27.30 -0.98 12.96
C GLY A 137 27.55 -2.03 11.88
N LEU A 138 26.94 -1.88 10.70
CA LEU A 138 27.14 -2.79 9.57
C LEU A 138 28.59 -2.78 9.06
N VAL A 139 29.24 -1.60 9.00
CA VAL A 139 30.65 -1.48 8.63
C VAL A 139 31.55 -2.14 9.67
N THR A 140 31.28 -1.92 10.97
CA THR A 140 32.03 -2.52 12.08
C THR A 140 31.95 -4.04 12.07
N LEU A 141 30.82 -4.61 11.66
CA LEU A 141 30.59 -6.05 11.54
C LEU A 141 31.04 -6.62 10.18
N GLU A 142 31.74 -5.83 9.36
CA GLU A 142 32.21 -6.20 8.02
C GLU A 142 31.09 -6.67 7.05
N LYS A 143 29.85 -6.25 7.32
CA LYS A 143 28.69 -6.45 6.43
C LYS A 143 28.60 -5.39 5.34
N ALA A 144 29.23 -4.25 5.57
CA ALA A 144 29.29 -3.14 4.64
C ALA A 144 30.74 -2.67 4.43
N TYR A 145 30.99 -1.97 3.34
CA TYR A 145 32.29 -1.38 3.04
C TYR A 145 32.16 0.02 2.48
N VAL A 146 33.16 0.85 2.80
CA VAL A 146 33.30 2.22 2.31
C VAL A 146 34.18 2.19 1.05
N THR A 147 33.77 2.93 0.02
CA THR A 147 34.56 3.11 -1.20
C THR A 147 35.51 4.31 -1.05
N PRO A 148 36.56 4.42 -1.90
CA PRO A 148 37.42 5.60 -1.92
C PRO A 148 36.67 6.92 -2.22
N LEU A 149 35.46 6.85 -2.78
CA LEU A 149 34.63 8.01 -3.12
C LEU A 149 33.64 8.39 -1.99
N GLY A 150 33.64 7.67 -0.87
CA GLY A 150 32.75 7.93 0.28
C GLY A 150 31.39 7.22 0.22
N ASP A 151 31.05 6.58 -0.90
CA ASP A 151 29.87 5.69 -0.98
C ASP A 151 30.05 4.50 -0.02
N VAL A 152 28.99 4.09 0.67
CA VAL A 152 28.97 2.89 1.52
C VAL A 152 28.01 1.88 0.95
N TYR A 153 28.48 0.67 0.69
CA TYR A 153 27.69 -0.42 0.13
C TYR A 153 27.56 -1.59 1.12
N TYR A 154 26.41 -2.24 1.11
CA TYR A 154 26.21 -3.52 1.75
C TYR A 154 26.79 -4.62 0.86
N SER A 155 27.60 -5.51 1.44
CA SER A 155 28.14 -6.69 0.75
C SER A 155 27.13 -7.82 0.82
N ILE A 156 26.46 -8.14 -0.29
CA ILE A 156 25.46 -9.22 -0.28
C ILE A 156 26.09 -10.60 0.03
N GLU A 157 27.37 -10.78 -0.30
CA GLU A 157 28.12 -12.00 -0.01
C GLU A 157 28.36 -12.21 1.50
N SER A 158 28.28 -11.12 2.29
CA SER A 158 28.40 -11.20 3.75
C SER A 158 27.14 -11.75 4.44
N PHE A 159 26.05 -11.95 3.69
CA PHE A 159 24.77 -12.45 4.17
C PHE A 159 24.34 -13.70 3.38
N PRO A 160 24.69 -14.92 3.85
CA PRO A 160 24.44 -16.17 3.12
C PRO A 160 22.98 -16.42 2.75
N ASP A 161 22.06 -15.86 3.52
CA ASP A 161 20.61 -15.98 3.37
C ASP A 161 20.00 -14.98 2.36
N TYR A 162 20.81 -14.17 1.68
CA TYR A 162 20.33 -13.14 0.77
C TYR A 162 19.53 -13.74 -0.40
N GLY A 163 18.28 -13.31 -0.56
CA GLY A 163 17.34 -13.87 -1.53
C GLY A 163 16.24 -14.74 -0.90
N LYS A 164 16.30 -15.00 0.42
CA LYS A 164 15.34 -15.88 1.11
C LYS A 164 13.90 -15.39 1.07
N LEU A 165 13.64 -14.08 1.00
CA LEU A 165 12.28 -13.56 0.91
C LEU A 165 11.72 -13.69 -0.51
N SER A 166 12.51 -13.26 -1.50
CA SER A 166 12.15 -13.22 -2.91
C SER A 166 12.25 -14.57 -3.62
N LYS A 167 12.84 -15.58 -2.96
CA LYS A 167 13.11 -16.92 -3.50
C LYS A 167 14.04 -16.90 -4.72
N ARG A 168 14.85 -15.85 -4.84
CA ARG A 168 15.80 -15.69 -5.95
C ARG A 168 17.10 -16.43 -5.66
N THR A 169 17.65 -17.04 -6.69
CA THR A 169 18.97 -17.69 -6.63
C THR A 169 20.10 -16.67 -6.81
N PRO A 170 21.34 -16.98 -6.35
CA PRO A 170 22.50 -16.11 -6.56
C PRO A 170 22.75 -15.70 -8.02
N ASP A 171 22.43 -16.57 -8.98
CA ASP A 171 22.60 -16.28 -10.40
C ASP A 171 21.57 -15.29 -10.94
N GLU A 172 20.30 -15.40 -10.51
CA GLU A 172 19.24 -14.44 -10.86
C GLU A 172 19.52 -13.04 -10.29
N LEU A 173 20.14 -12.98 -9.11
CA LEU A 173 20.56 -11.73 -8.48
C LEU A 173 21.65 -11.02 -9.31
N LYS A 174 22.56 -11.76 -9.94
CA LYS A 174 23.63 -11.20 -10.80
C LYS A 174 23.09 -10.70 -12.15
N VAL A 175 22.15 -11.43 -12.76
CA VAL A 175 21.58 -11.07 -14.07
C VAL A 175 20.70 -9.80 -13.98
N GLY A 176 20.03 -9.59 -12.84
CA GLY A 176 19.20 -8.40 -12.61
C GLY A 176 19.96 -7.17 -12.08
N ALA A 177 21.21 -7.31 -11.68
CA ALA A 177 21.99 -6.23 -11.12
C ALA A 177 22.32 -5.17 -12.19
N ARG A 178 21.80 -3.95 -12.00
CA ARG A 178 22.24 -2.81 -12.83
C ARG A 178 23.70 -2.53 -12.55
N ILE A 179 24.51 -2.49 -13.61
CA ILE A 179 25.92 -2.09 -13.53
C ILE A 179 25.96 -0.67 -12.95
N SER A 180 26.74 -0.49 -11.87
CA SER A 180 26.99 0.82 -11.27
C SER A 180 27.56 1.77 -12.32
N VAL A 181 27.03 2.98 -12.41
CA VAL A 181 27.56 4.04 -13.28
C VAL A 181 28.98 4.43 -12.85
N ARG A 182 29.32 4.28 -11.56
CA ARG A 182 30.62 4.63 -10.98
C ARG A 182 31.62 3.46 -10.94
N GLY A 183 31.20 2.22 -11.16
CA GLY A 183 32.09 1.04 -11.29
C GLY A 183 32.89 0.66 -10.02
N ASP A 184 32.47 1.16 -8.87
CA ASP A 184 33.16 1.15 -7.58
C ASP A 184 32.72 0.02 -6.63
N LYS A 185 31.64 -0.70 -6.98
CA LYS A 185 31.16 -1.84 -6.21
C LYS A 185 32.08 -3.05 -6.37
N ARG A 186 32.34 -3.76 -5.26
CA ARG A 186 33.03 -5.07 -5.27
C ARG A 186 32.19 -6.12 -5.99
N ASN A 187 30.88 -6.12 -5.75
CA ASN A 187 29.91 -6.98 -6.44
C ASN A 187 28.79 -6.11 -7.06
N PRO A 188 28.41 -6.32 -8.34
CA PRO A 188 27.34 -5.54 -8.99
C PRO A 188 26.00 -5.53 -8.25
N ALA A 189 25.69 -6.62 -7.52
CA ALA A 189 24.46 -6.77 -6.75
C ALA A 189 24.50 -6.11 -5.36
N ASP A 190 25.67 -5.64 -4.90
CA ASP A 190 25.78 -4.83 -3.69
C ASP A 190 24.93 -3.56 -3.81
N PHE A 191 24.33 -3.11 -2.73
CA PHE A 191 23.42 -1.97 -2.72
C PHE A 191 23.87 -0.87 -1.76
N ALA A 192 23.59 0.38 -2.13
CA ALA A 192 24.05 1.54 -1.38
C ALA A 192 23.31 1.64 -0.05
N LEU A 193 24.08 1.82 1.02
CA LEU A 193 23.62 2.22 2.34
C LEU A 193 23.75 3.73 2.51
N TRP A 194 24.84 4.30 2.01
CA TRP A 194 25.10 5.72 1.96
C TRP A 194 25.64 6.08 0.58
N LYS A 195 25.11 7.16 -0.01
CA LYS A 195 25.56 7.68 -1.31
C LYS A 195 26.29 8.99 -1.09
N ALA A 196 27.56 9.04 -1.44
CA ALA A 196 28.34 10.27 -1.40
C ALA A 196 27.77 11.29 -2.39
N ALA A 197 27.73 12.55 -1.96
CA ALA A 197 27.26 13.66 -2.77
C ALA A 197 28.23 14.84 -2.67
N ASP A 198 28.36 15.60 -3.76
CA ASP A 198 29.20 16.79 -3.80
C ASP A 198 28.44 18.06 -3.39
N GLU A 199 27.11 18.04 -3.53
CA GLU A 199 26.23 19.19 -3.31
C GLU A 199 24.97 18.80 -2.53
N ALA A 200 24.36 19.80 -1.90
CA ALA A 200 23.08 19.66 -1.21
C ALA A 200 21.95 19.19 -2.17
N PRO A 201 20.94 18.48 -1.66
CA PRO A 201 20.75 18.11 -0.25
C PRO A 201 21.57 16.88 0.18
N GLY A 202 22.01 16.88 1.44
CA GLY A 202 22.79 15.82 2.08
C GLY A 202 23.15 16.17 3.52
N TRP A 203 23.83 15.26 4.20
CA TRP A 203 24.28 15.41 5.58
C TRP A 203 25.75 15.00 5.72
N ASP A 204 26.43 15.59 6.70
CA ASP A 204 27.74 15.11 7.12
C ASP A 204 27.63 13.72 7.75
N SER A 205 28.60 12.86 7.45
CA SER A 205 28.69 11.51 8.00
C SER A 205 30.16 11.13 8.19
N PRO A 206 30.45 10.02 8.90
CA PRO A 206 31.81 9.48 9.02
C PRO A 206 32.49 9.16 7.68
N TRP A 207 31.71 9.03 6.59
CA TRP A 207 32.20 8.71 5.24
C TRP A 207 32.21 9.91 4.30
N GLY A 208 31.95 11.11 4.82
CA GLY A 208 31.81 12.34 4.05
C GLY A 208 30.36 12.75 3.81
N PHE A 209 30.18 13.85 3.08
CA PHE A 209 28.87 14.39 2.78
C PHE A 209 28.08 13.47 1.85
N GLY A 210 26.80 13.25 2.13
CA GLY A 210 25.99 12.36 1.32
C GLY A 210 24.55 12.20 1.77
N ARG A 211 23.90 11.15 1.27
CA ARG A 211 22.50 10.82 1.54
C ARG A 211 22.33 9.34 1.84
N PRO A 212 21.29 8.96 2.61
CA PRO A 212 20.97 7.55 2.78
C PRO A 212 20.60 6.87 1.46
N GLY A 213 20.90 5.58 1.35
CA GLY A 213 20.32 4.71 0.34
C GLY A 213 18.87 4.36 0.67
N TRP A 214 18.04 4.13 -0.35
CA TRP A 214 16.59 3.93 -0.17
C TRP A 214 16.22 2.83 0.84
N HIS A 215 17.01 1.76 0.94
CA HIS A 215 16.68 0.60 1.78
C HIS A 215 16.97 0.83 3.27
N ILE A 216 18.07 1.51 3.61
CA ILE A 216 18.54 1.62 4.99
C ILE A 216 17.59 2.43 5.89
N GLU A 217 16.81 3.31 5.25
CA GLU A 217 15.79 4.14 5.87
C GLU A 217 14.81 3.31 6.70
N CYS A 218 14.24 2.28 6.08
CA CYS A 218 13.18 1.49 6.69
C CYS A 218 13.71 0.59 7.81
N SER A 219 14.87 -0.05 7.63
CA SER A 219 15.55 -0.81 8.70
C SER A 219 15.87 0.05 9.93
N ALA A 220 16.38 1.27 9.73
CA ALA A 220 16.73 2.15 10.84
C ALA A 220 15.48 2.68 11.56
N MET A 221 14.48 3.16 10.82
CA MET A 221 13.25 3.69 11.40
C MET A 221 12.39 2.58 12.05
N SER A 222 12.27 1.40 11.43
CA SER A 222 11.53 0.29 12.05
C SER A 222 12.14 -0.08 13.40
N LYS A 223 13.48 -0.13 13.47
CA LYS A 223 14.20 -0.38 14.72
C LYS A 223 13.92 0.71 15.77
N ALA A 224 14.00 1.97 15.38
CA ALA A 224 13.82 3.11 16.29
C ALA A 224 12.45 3.10 16.99
N TYR A 225 11.40 2.66 16.30
CA TYR A 225 10.03 2.67 16.84
C TYR A 225 9.52 1.32 17.35
N LEU A 226 9.99 0.21 16.77
CA LEU A 226 9.43 -1.12 17.01
C LEU A 226 10.45 -2.14 17.54
N GLY A 227 11.75 -1.82 17.51
CA GLY A 227 12.83 -2.68 17.97
C GLY A 227 13.42 -3.60 16.88
N ASP A 228 14.34 -4.48 17.29
CA ASP A 228 15.16 -5.28 16.38
C ASP A 228 14.39 -6.43 15.70
N ASN A 229 13.28 -6.88 16.30
CA ASN A 229 12.42 -7.94 15.78
C ASN A 229 10.96 -7.47 15.84
N ILE A 230 10.26 -7.56 14.71
CA ILE A 230 8.85 -7.13 14.60
C ILE A 230 7.94 -8.27 14.19
N ASP A 231 6.64 -8.14 14.48
CA ASP A 231 5.64 -9.15 14.17
C ASP A 231 5.31 -9.15 12.68
N ILE A 232 4.89 -8.00 12.14
CA ILE A 232 4.45 -7.87 10.74
C ILE A 232 5.26 -6.78 10.05
N HIS A 233 5.89 -7.14 8.93
CA HIS A 233 6.44 -6.19 7.97
C HIS A 233 5.64 -6.29 6.65
N ALA A 234 5.19 -5.14 6.15
CA ALA A 234 4.17 -5.09 5.12
C ALA A 234 4.51 -4.10 3.98
N GLY A 235 4.08 -4.43 2.76
CA GLY A 235 4.24 -3.54 1.61
C GLY A 235 3.62 -4.07 0.32
N GLY A 236 3.79 -3.34 -0.79
CA GLY A 236 3.43 -3.85 -2.12
C GLY A 236 4.33 -5.02 -2.53
N MET A 237 3.84 -5.91 -3.39
CA MET A 237 4.61 -7.06 -3.90
C MET A 237 5.88 -6.64 -4.67
N ASP A 238 5.93 -5.42 -5.22
CA ASP A 238 7.15 -4.83 -5.78
C ASP A 238 8.24 -4.57 -4.75
N LEU A 239 7.89 -4.42 -3.47
CA LEU A 239 8.86 -4.20 -2.41
C LEU A 239 9.54 -5.49 -1.96
N ILE A 240 9.00 -6.67 -2.27
CA ILE A 240 9.66 -7.97 -1.97
C ILE A 240 11.11 -7.95 -2.42
N PHE A 241 11.37 -7.47 -3.64
CA PHE A 241 12.72 -7.33 -4.17
C PHE A 241 12.87 -6.05 -5.03
N PRO A 242 13.92 -5.25 -4.80
CA PRO A 242 15.01 -5.50 -3.85
C PRO A 242 14.76 -4.98 -2.43
N HIS A 243 13.67 -4.23 -2.20
CA HIS A 243 13.57 -3.37 -1.00
C HIS A 243 13.57 -4.16 0.32
N HIS A 244 12.57 -5.00 0.54
CA HIS A 244 12.42 -5.80 1.75
C HIS A 244 13.51 -6.87 1.91
N GLU A 245 14.00 -7.45 0.80
CA GLU A 245 15.16 -8.35 0.84
C GLU A 245 16.41 -7.63 1.40
N ASN A 246 16.63 -6.38 0.99
CA ASN A 246 17.72 -5.56 1.50
C ASN A 246 17.52 -5.19 2.97
N GLU A 247 16.29 -4.89 3.38
CA GLU A 247 15.98 -4.60 4.79
C GLU A 247 16.23 -5.81 5.69
N ILE A 248 15.89 -7.02 5.25
CA ILE A 248 16.26 -8.27 5.94
C ILE A 248 17.78 -8.33 6.10
N ALA A 249 18.52 -8.18 5.00
CA ALA A 249 19.98 -8.28 5.04
C ALA A 249 20.62 -7.23 5.98
N GLN A 250 20.11 -6.00 5.96
CA GLN A 250 20.54 -4.91 6.85
C GLN A 250 20.20 -5.21 8.31
N SER A 251 18.93 -5.50 8.62
CA SER A 251 18.45 -5.69 9.98
C SER A 251 18.98 -6.96 10.63
N GLU A 252 18.96 -8.09 9.92
CA GLU A 252 19.48 -9.34 10.46
C GLU A 252 21.01 -9.35 10.46
N GLY A 253 21.65 -8.70 9.48
CA GLY A 253 23.10 -8.54 9.43
C GLY A 253 23.66 -7.69 10.57
N LEU A 254 22.90 -6.72 11.08
CA LEU A 254 23.30 -5.90 12.23
C LEU A 254 23.04 -6.58 13.58
N HIS A 255 21.92 -7.31 13.71
CA HIS A 255 21.44 -7.77 15.02
C HIS A 255 21.56 -9.28 15.26
N ASP A 256 21.91 -10.07 14.24
CA ASP A 256 21.98 -11.54 14.29
C ASP A 256 20.69 -12.18 14.84
N LYS A 257 19.55 -11.63 14.45
CA LYS A 257 18.20 -12.07 14.82
C LYS A 257 17.30 -11.96 13.60
N GLN A 258 16.23 -12.77 13.55
CA GLN A 258 15.18 -12.59 12.55
C GLN A 258 14.62 -11.17 12.61
N PHE A 259 14.43 -10.50 11.47
CA PHE A 259 13.94 -9.12 11.44
C PHE A 259 12.42 -9.06 11.63
N ALA A 260 11.66 -9.78 10.81
CA ALA A 260 10.20 -9.82 10.90
C ALA A 260 9.67 -11.25 10.84
N ARG A 261 8.64 -11.53 11.65
CA ARG A 261 8.02 -12.86 11.72
C ARG A 261 7.10 -13.14 10.54
N TYR A 262 6.28 -12.16 10.15
CA TYR A 262 5.34 -12.26 9.03
C TYR A 262 5.61 -11.18 8.00
N TRP A 263 5.84 -11.59 6.76
CA TRP A 263 5.99 -10.70 5.60
C TRP A 263 4.72 -10.71 4.76
N VAL A 264 3.96 -9.62 4.81
CA VAL A 264 2.62 -9.53 4.20
C VAL A 264 2.63 -8.57 3.01
N HIS A 265 2.36 -9.08 1.81
CA HIS A 265 2.41 -8.28 0.58
C HIS A 265 1.10 -8.29 -0.20
N ASN A 266 0.62 -7.10 -0.58
CA ASN A 266 -0.49 -6.98 -1.52
C ASN A 266 0.01 -7.05 -2.97
N ALA A 267 -0.77 -7.67 -3.84
CA ALA A 267 -0.45 -7.77 -5.26
C ALA A 267 -0.71 -6.45 -6.01
N PHE A 268 -0.16 -6.40 -7.23
CA PHE A 268 -0.29 -5.26 -8.13
C PHE A 268 -1.73 -4.91 -8.47
N VAL A 269 -1.94 -3.63 -8.77
CA VAL A 269 -3.11 -3.15 -9.50
C VAL A 269 -2.73 -3.02 -10.98
N ARG A 270 -3.59 -3.56 -11.84
CA ARG A 270 -3.52 -3.48 -13.30
C ARG A 270 -4.66 -2.62 -13.82
N LEU A 271 -4.51 -2.12 -15.04
CA LEU A 271 -5.56 -1.42 -15.77
C LEU A 271 -5.75 -2.16 -17.10
N ASN A 272 -6.92 -2.76 -17.31
CA ASN A 272 -7.22 -3.56 -18.50
C ASN A 272 -6.13 -4.60 -18.79
N GLU A 273 -5.77 -5.38 -17.77
CA GLU A 273 -4.76 -6.45 -17.81
C GLU A 273 -3.30 -5.98 -17.95
N GLU A 274 -3.06 -4.69 -18.17
CA GLU A 274 -1.73 -4.09 -18.20
C GLU A 274 -1.29 -3.58 -16.82
N LYS A 275 0.01 -3.68 -16.50
CA LYS A 275 0.55 -3.08 -15.28
C LYS A 275 0.47 -1.55 -15.37
N MET A 276 -0.03 -0.89 -14.31
CA MET A 276 0.00 0.57 -14.24
C MET A 276 1.44 1.08 -14.10
N SER A 277 1.80 2.06 -14.93
CA SER A 277 3.05 2.81 -14.81
C SER A 277 2.93 4.20 -15.41
N LYS A 278 3.65 5.17 -14.84
CA LYS A 278 3.71 6.54 -15.40
C LYS A 278 4.24 6.56 -16.83
N SER A 279 5.18 5.66 -17.17
CA SER A 279 5.79 5.56 -18.50
C SER A 279 4.84 5.06 -19.60
N LEU A 280 3.86 4.22 -19.24
CA LEU A 280 2.84 3.71 -20.17
C LEU A 280 1.63 4.66 -20.29
N GLY A 281 1.65 5.79 -19.57
CA GLY A 281 0.55 6.75 -19.52
C GLY A 281 -0.76 6.16 -18.97
N ASN A 282 -0.75 4.95 -18.40
CA ASN A 282 -1.89 4.21 -17.83
C ASN A 282 -1.97 4.33 -16.30
N PHE A 283 -1.58 5.50 -15.79
CA PHE A 283 -1.47 5.78 -14.37
C PHE A 283 -2.57 6.75 -13.95
N PHE A 284 -3.44 6.31 -13.04
CA PHE A 284 -4.47 7.14 -12.42
C PHE A 284 -4.13 7.40 -10.97
N THR A 285 -4.19 8.67 -10.57
CA THR A 285 -4.11 9.06 -9.17
C THR A 285 -5.41 8.68 -8.46
N LEU A 286 -5.37 8.61 -7.13
CA LEU A 286 -6.59 8.44 -6.34
C LEU A 286 -7.54 9.63 -6.54
N ARG A 287 -6.99 10.84 -6.69
CA ARG A 287 -7.76 12.07 -6.89
C ARG A 287 -8.53 12.07 -8.21
N ASP A 288 -7.88 11.68 -9.31
CA ASP A 288 -8.54 11.53 -10.62
C ASP A 288 -9.77 10.62 -10.51
N ILE A 289 -9.67 9.55 -9.72
CA ILE A 289 -10.76 8.59 -9.54
C ILE A 289 -11.81 9.11 -8.57
N PHE A 290 -11.41 9.83 -7.52
CA PHE A 290 -12.33 10.42 -6.56
C PHE A 290 -13.17 11.53 -7.17
N GLU A 291 -12.76 12.13 -8.29
CA GLU A 291 -13.61 13.07 -9.04
C GLU A 291 -14.88 12.37 -9.54
N HIS A 292 -14.76 11.14 -10.03
CA HIS A 292 -15.86 10.39 -10.64
C HIS A 292 -16.55 9.39 -9.71
N TYR A 293 -15.84 8.89 -8.69
CA TYR A 293 -16.34 7.84 -7.79
C TYR A 293 -16.23 8.25 -6.33
N ASP A 294 -17.19 7.80 -5.52
CA ASP A 294 -17.07 7.90 -4.07
C ASP A 294 -15.85 7.08 -3.58
N PRO A 295 -14.93 7.65 -2.80
CA PRO A 295 -13.80 6.92 -2.21
C PRO A 295 -14.19 5.61 -1.49
N MET A 296 -15.39 5.54 -0.89
CA MET A 296 -15.89 4.34 -0.25
C MET A 296 -16.25 3.22 -1.23
N VAL A 297 -16.65 3.55 -2.47
CA VAL A 297 -16.78 2.56 -3.53
C VAL A 297 -15.41 1.99 -3.88
N ILE A 298 -14.38 2.83 -3.95
CA ILE A 298 -13.00 2.39 -4.23
C ILE A 298 -12.50 1.48 -3.10
N ARG A 299 -12.74 1.88 -1.85
CA ARG A 299 -12.43 1.05 -0.68
C ARG A 299 -13.15 -0.30 -0.74
N TYR A 300 -14.46 -0.28 -0.99
CA TYR A 300 -15.28 -1.49 -1.16
C TYR A 300 -14.73 -2.40 -2.27
N TYR A 301 -14.36 -1.81 -3.40
CA TYR A 301 -13.75 -2.53 -4.51
C TYR A 301 -12.43 -3.21 -4.12
N TYR A 302 -11.57 -2.55 -3.33
CA TYR A 302 -10.36 -3.19 -2.81
C TYR A 302 -10.67 -4.35 -1.86
N VAL A 303 -11.55 -4.16 -0.88
CA VAL A 303 -11.80 -5.18 0.16
C VAL A 303 -12.66 -6.34 -0.32
N THR A 304 -13.31 -6.24 -1.48
CA THR A 304 -14.03 -7.37 -2.11
C THR A 304 -13.08 -8.33 -2.83
N HIS A 305 -11.85 -7.89 -3.14
CA HIS A 305 -10.85 -8.68 -3.83
C HIS A 305 -9.77 -9.14 -2.86
N HIS A 306 -9.36 -10.41 -2.95
CA HIS A 306 -8.27 -10.92 -2.13
C HIS A 306 -6.98 -10.13 -2.38
N TYR A 307 -6.37 -9.59 -1.32
CA TYR A 307 -5.26 -8.62 -1.43
C TYR A 307 -4.02 -9.17 -2.15
N ARG A 308 -3.81 -10.49 -2.09
CA ARG A 308 -2.69 -11.20 -2.75
C ARG A 308 -2.90 -11.52 -4.23
N ASN A 309 -4.09 -11.33 -4.77
CA ASN A 309 -4.35 -11.55 -6.20
C ASN A 309 -4.19 -10.22 -6.96
N PRO A 310 -3.62 -10.19 -8.17
CA PRO A 310 -3.63 -8.98 -8.98
C PRO A 310 -5.06 -8.43 -9.11
N LEU A 311 -5.23 -7.14 -8.87
CA LEU A 311 -6.52 -6.46 -9.02
C LEU A 311 -6.51 -5.77 -10.37
N ASP A 312 -7.40 -6.18 -11.26
CA ASP A 312 -7.52 -5.55 -12.56
C ASP A 312 -8.63 -4.52 -12.54
N PHE A 313 -8.24 -3.26 -12.63
CA PHE A 313 -9.16 -2.14 -12.56
C PHE A 313 -9.86 -1.97 -13.91
N LYS A 314 -11.03 -2.58 -14.06
CA LYS A 314 -11.91 -2.46 -15.23
C LYS A 314 -13.10 -1.57 -14.89
N GLU A 315 -13.52 -0.75 -15.85
CA GLU A 315 -14.66 0.16 -15.66
C GLU A 315 -15.95 -0.59 -15.33
N ASP A 316 -16.24 -1.70 -16.03
CA ASP A 316 -17.43 -2.52 -15.79
C ASP A 316 -17.45 -3.13 -14.38
N ASP A 317 -16.31 -3.59 -13.89
CA ASP A 317 -16.19 -4.14 -12.53
C ASP A 317 -16.44 -3.05 -11.49
N LEU A 318 -15.94 -1.84 -11.73
CA LEU A 318 -16.16 -0.70 -10.86
C LEU A 318 -17.63 -0.25 -10.86
N ARG A 319 -18.30 -0.22 -12.03
CA ARG A 319 -19.75 0.02 -12.12
C ARG A 319 -20.54 -1.04 -11.33
N GLY A 320 -20.13 -2.30 -11.40
CA GLY A 320 -20.67 -3.38 -10.57
C GLY A 320 -20.48 -3.12 -9.09
N ALA A 321 -19.29 -2.65 -8.69
CA ALA A 321 -18.97 -2.29 -7.32
C ALA A 321 -19.81 -1.12 -6.80
N VAL A 322 -20.05 -0.08 -7.62
CA VAL A 322 -20.97 1.02 -7.29
C VAL A 322 -22.36 0.48 -6.95
N LYS A 323 -22.96 -0.31 -7.85
CA LYS A 323 -24.31 -0.86 -7.67
C LYS A 323 -24.41 -1.71 -6.41
N SER A 324 -23.42 -2.57 -6.19
CA SER A 324 -23.35 -3.46 -5.02
C SER A 324 -23.18 -2.69 -3.71
N TYR A 325 -22.26 -1.72 -3.69
CA TYR A 325 -22.02 -0.89 -2.51
C TYR A 325 -23.26 -0.06 -2.15
N GLN A 326 -23.89 0.59 -3.12
CA GLN A 326 -25.11 1.34 -2.88
C GLN A 326 -26.27 0.46 -2.41
N ARG A 327 -26.38 -0.78 -2.90
CA ARG A 327 -27.38 -1.75 -2.39
C ARG A 327 -27.17 -1.99 -0.90
N LEU A 328 -25.92 -2.17 -0.46
CA LEU A 328 -25.58 -2.29 0.95
C LEU A 328 -25.92 -1.00 1.71
N CYS A 329 -25.52 0.18 1.21
CA CYS A 329 -25.84 1.45 1.86
C CYS A 329 -27.35 1.65 2.01
N ARG A 330 -28.16 1.36 0.98
CA ARG A 330 -29.63 1.44 1.07
C ARG A 330 -30.21 0.49 2.11
N PHE A 331 -29.68 -0.73 2.18
CA PHE A 331 -30.10 -1.71 3.18
C PHE A 331 -29.76 -1.25 4.61
N PHE A 332 -28.54 -0.76 4.83
CA PHE A 332 -28.02 -0.37 6.14
C PHE A 332 -28.34 1.08 6.55
N ALA A 333 -28.94 1.90 5.68
CA ALA A 333 -29.17 3.33 5.91
C ALA A 333 -29.97 3.65 7.20
N ARG A 334 -30.88 2.77 7.61
CA ARG A 334 -31.71 2.94 8.82
C ARG A 334 -31.37 1.97 9.94
N ILE A 335 -30.29 1.22 9.75
CA ILE A 335 -29.84 0.21 10.70
C ILE A 335 -28.77 0.87 11.59
N PRO A 336 -28.91 0.82 12.92
CA PRO A 336 -27.87 1.33 13.81
C PRO A 336 -26.58 0.54 13.61
N THR A 337 -25.44 1.18 13.85
CA THR A 337 -24.14 0.52 13.79
C THR A 337 -23.83 -0.03 15.18
N ALA A 338 -23.69 -1.35 15.32
CA ALA A 338 -23.28 -1.94 16.60
C ALA A 338 -21.87 -1.52 16.98
N SER A 339 -21.63 -1.24 18.26
CA SER A 339 -20.30 -0.89 18.78
C SER A 339 -19.35 -2.10 18.79
N LEU A 340 -18.05 -1.83 18.91
CA LEU A 340 -17.05 -2.89 19.12
C LEU A 340 -17.36 -3.75 20.36
N GLU A 341 -17.78 -3.14 21.47
CA GLU A 341 -18.16 -3.88 22.67
C GLU A 341 -19.39 -4.77 22.47
N GLU A 342 -20.34 -4.34 21.64
CA GLU A 342 -21.51 -5.15 21.27
C GLU A 342 -21.10 -6.33 20.39
N LEU A 343 -20.23 -6.10 19.40
CA LEU A 343 -19.64 -7.16 18.58
C LEU A 343 -18.88 -8.16 19.43
N HIS A 344 -18.18 -7.74 20.49
CA HIS A 344 -17.48 -8.66 21.41
C HIS A 344 -18.42 -9.48 22.31
N LYS A 345 -19.62 -8.98 22.59
CA LYS A 345 -20.56 -9.59 23.55
C LYS A 345 -21.65 -10.44 22.88
N ASN A 346 -22.06 -10.07 21.68
CA ASN A 346 -23.21 -10.64 20.99
C ASN A 346 -22.80 -11.03 19.57
N VAL A 347 -22.50 -12.31 19.33
CA VAL A 347 -22.17 -12.78 17.98
C VAL A 347 -23.17 -13.84 17.56
N SER A 348 -23.91 -13.50 16.51
CA SER A 348 -24.74 -14.44 15.77
C SER A 348 -23.85 -15.34 14.90
N PRO A 349 -24.29 -16.56 14.53
CA PRO A 349 -23.54 -17.45 13.64
C PRO A 349 -23.09 -16.80 12.31
N LEU A 350 -23.90 -15.87 11.78
CA LEU A 350 -23.53 -15.12 10.58
C LEU A 350 -22.30 -14.23 10.82
N VAL A 351 -22.36 -13.38 11.84
CA VAL A 351 -21.23 -12.50 12.24
C VAL A 351 -19.98 -13.31 12.57
N GLU A 352 -20.10 -14.47 13.22
CA GLU A 352 -18.97 -15.39 13.43
C GLU A 352 -18.36 -15.83 12.09
N SER A 353 -19.20 -16.20 11.12
CA SER A 353 -18.77 -16.63 9.79
C SER A 353 -18.11 -15.51 8.97
N LEU A 354 -18.62 -14.28 9.10
CA LEU A 354 -18.03 -13.08 8.49
C LEU A 354 -16.65 -12.78 9.09
N ILE A 355 -16.51 -12.78 10.41
CA ILE A 355 -15.21 -12.59 11.08
C ILE A 355 -14.25 -13.73 10.71
N ALA A 356 -14.73 -14.98 10.64
CA ALA A 356 -13.93 -16.12 10.22
C ALA A 356 -13.38 -15.98 8.80
N ALA A 357 -14.15 -15.40 7.87
CA ALA A 357 -13.66 -15.10 6.53
C ALA A 357 -12.53 -14.05 6.54
N LEU A 358 -12.59 -13.06 7.43
CA LEU A 358 -11.50 -12.08 7.58
C LEU A 358 -10.27 -12.70 8.28
N CYS A 359 -10.46 -13.57 9.27
CA CYS A 359 -9.36 -14.30 9.92
C CYS A 359 -8.66 -15.31 8.98
N ASP A 360 -9.30 -15.69 7.89
CA ASP A 360 -8.75 -16.53 6.83
C ASP A 360 -8.02 -15.66 5.79
N ASP A 361 -6.84 -15.14 6.14
CA ASP A 361 -5.99 -14.31 5.26
C ASP A 361 -6.72 -13.11 4.63
N ILE A 362 -7.58 -12.42 5.40
CA ILE A 362 -8.34 -11.23 4.96
C ILE A 362 -9.17 -11.54 3.71
N ASN A 363 -9.86 -12.69 3.68
CA ASN A 363 -10.61 -13.14 2.52
C ASN A 363 -11.93 -12.38 2.32
N GLY A 364 -11.80 -11.22 1.71
CA GLY A 364 -12.90 -10.34 1.34
C GLY A 364 -13.92 -10.98 0.39
N ALA A 365 -13.48 -11.74 -0.60
CA ALA A 365 -14.39 -12.39 -1.56
C ALA A 365 -15.36 -13.36 -0.84
N LYS A 366 -14.82 -14.19 0.07
CA LYS A 366 -15.62 -15.08 0.92
C LYS A 366 -16.52 -14.32 1.88
N PHE A 367 -16.02 -13.25 2.50
CA PHE A 367 -16.79 -12.38 3.37
C PHE A 367 -18.04 -11.82 2.66
N PHE A 368 -17.87 -11.22 1.48
CA PHE A 368 -18.97 -10.61 0.76
C PHE A 368 -19.92 -11.64 0.15
N GLY A 369 -19.43 -12.83 -0.24
CA GLY A 369 -20.29 -13.95 -0.62
C GLY A 369 -21.26 -14.34 0.50
N ILE A 370 -20.72 -14.57 1.71
CA ILE A 370 -21.54 -14.87 2.89
C ILE A 370 -22.53 -13.74 3.17
N LEU A 371 -22.09 -12.47 3.11
CA LEU A 371 -22.96 -11.33 3.36
C LEU A 371 -24.14 -11.25 2.37
N PHE A 372 -23.87 -11.36 1.07
CA PHE A 372 -24.92 -11.21 0.05
C PHE A 372 -25.93 -12.36 0.06
N ASP A 373 -25.51 -13.58 0.40
CA ASP A 373 -26.40 -14.73 0.54
C ASP A 373 -27.40 -14.57 1.71
N ASN A 374 -27.06 -13.74 2.71
CA ASN A 374 -27.85 -13.58 3.93
C ASN A 374 -28.56 -12.20 4.05
N LEU A 375 -28.27 -11.24 3.17
CA LEU A 375 -28.71 -9.84 3.26
C LEU A 375 -30.23 -9.63 3.44
N SER A 376 -31.10 -10.58 3.05
CA SER A 376 -32.56 -10.44 3.17
C SER A 376 -33.21 -11.25 4.28
N GLN A 377 -32.44 -12.04 5.05
CA GLN A 377 -32.99 -13.03 5.98
C GLN A 377 -32.90 -12.61 7.47
N GLU A 378 -32.39 -11.41 7.76
CA GLU A 378 -31.96 -11.03 9.10
C GLU A 378 -32.96 -10.13 9.86
N GLY A 379 -33.02 -10.32 11.18
CA GLY A 379 -33.68 -9.38 12.09
C GLY A 379 -32.83 -8.13 12.34
N LEU A 380 -33.47 -7.02 12.75
CA LEU A 380 -32.81 -5.71 12.95
C LEU A 380 -31.53 -5.76 13.80
N ASN A 381 -31.49 -6.60 14.83
CA ASN A 381 -30.33 -6.74 15.71
C ASN A 381 -29.13 -7.42 15.03
N GLU A 382 -29.37 -8.43 14.21
CA GLU A 382 -28.30 -9.13 13.47
C GLU A 382 -27.71 -8.20 12.40
N ALA A 383 -28.57 -7.50 11.66
CA ALA A 383 -28.14 -6.52 10.68
C ALA A 383 -27.34 -5.36 11.32
N SER A 384 -27.65 -4.97 12.55
CA SER A 384 -26.86 -3.98 13.31
C SER A 384 -25.43 -4.47 13.60
N LEU A 385 -25.28 -5.75 13.97
CA LEU A 385 -23.97 -6.38 14.18
C LEU A 385 -23.20 -6.50 12.86
N VAL A 386 -23.87 -6.91 11.79
CA VAL A 386 -23.26 -6.96 10.45
C VAL A 386 -22.78 -5.57 10.00
N LYS A 387 -23.59 -4.52 10.20
CA LYS A 387 -23.17 -3.13 9.95
C LYS A 387 -21.94 -2.76 10.78
N GLY A 388 -21.91 -3.17 12.06
CA GLY A 388 -20.74 -3.00 12.94
C GLY A 388 -19.46 -3.61 12.35
N VAL A 389 -19.53 -4.83 11.81
CA VAL A 389 -18.37 -5.49 11.16
C VAL A 389 -17.90 -4.71 9.93
N LEU A 390 -18.83 -4.31 9.06
CA LEU A 390 -18.54 -3.54 7.83
C LEU A 390 -17.86 -2.20 8.16
N VAL A 391 -18.34 -1.50 9.19
CA VAL A 391 -17.82 -0.19 9.60
C VAL A 391 -16.51 -0.33 10.35
N HIS A 392 -16.45 -1.18 11.38
CA HIS A 392 -15.30 -1.22 12.29
C HIS A 392 -14.12 -2.01 11.74
N LEU A 393 -14.36 -3.14 11.04
CA LEU A 393 -13.29 -4.00 10.52
C LEU A 393 -12.92 -3.64 9.08
N LEU A 394 -13.93 -3.43 8.23
CA LEU A 394 -13.70 -3.08 6.83
C LEU A 394 -13.64 -1.60 6.56
N GLY A 395 -13.92 -0.71 7.53
CA GLY A 395 -13.81 0.75 7.36
C GLY A 395 -14.78 1.35 6.35
N LEU A 396 -15.88 0.64 6.03
CA LEU A 396 -16.89 1.11 5.10
C LEU A 396 -17.95 1.91 5.86
N THR A 397 -18.29 3.13 5.41
CA THR A 397 -19.24 3.99 6.13
C THR A 397 -20.66 3.40 6.19
N MET A 398 -21.06 2.64 5.15
CA MET A 398 -22.42 2.12 4.98
C MET A 398 -23.50 3.22 4.93
N GLU A 399 -23.07 4.41 4.52
CA GLU A 399 -23.96 5.56 4.33
C GLU A 399 -24.15 5.81 2.82
N PRO A 400 -25.36 6.23 2.38
CA PRO A 400 -25.58 6.60 0.99
C PRO A 400 -24.62 7.72 0.57
N SER A 401 -24.00 7.58 -0.60
CA SER A 401 -23.18 8.66 -1.16
C SER A 401 -24.05 9.88 -1.47
N THR A 402 -23.50 11.07 -1.26
CA THR A 402 -24.08 12.34 -1.69
C THR A 402 -23.64 12.73 -3.10
N LYS A 403 -22.66 12.03 -3.68
CA LYS A 403 -22.32 12.19 -5.10
C LYS A 403 -23.39 11.44 -5.89
N ASP A 404 -24.20 12.20 -6.64
CA ASP A 404 -25.11 11.63 -7.61
C ASP A 404 -24.32 10.66 -8.50
N GLU A 405 -24.93 9.51 -8.79
CA GLU A 405 -24.42 8.61 -9.81
C GLU A 405 -24.04 9.45 -11.04
N VAL A 406 -22.82 9.29 -11.56
CA VAL A 406 -22.66 9.46 -13.00
C VAL A 406 -23.46 8.31 -13.61
N VAL A 407 -24.77 8.51 -13.73
CA VAL A 407 -25.66 7.60 -14.44
C VAL A 407 -25.20 7.68 -15.88
N ILE A 408 -24.43 6.68 -16.29
CA ILE A 408 -24.14 6.48 -17.70
C ILE A 408 -25.46 6.06 -18.32
N THR A 409 -26.18 7.06 -18.82
CA THR A 409 -27.45 6.85 -19.50
C THR A 409 -27.20 6.04 -20.77
N PRO A 410 -28.21 5.34 -21.32
CA PRO A 410 -28.09 4.67 -22.62
C PRO A 410 -27.58 5.61 -23.74
N GLU A 411 -27.81 6.91 -23.58
CA GLU A 411 -27.30 7.98 -24.44
C GLU A 411 -25.78 8.17 -24.29
N ILE A 412 -25.24 8.17 -23.06
CA ILE A 412 -23.79 8.22 -22.82
C ILE A 412 -23.12 6.92 -23.33
N GLU A 413 -23.71 5.74 -23.14
CA GLU A 413 -23.20 4.48 -23.70
C GLU A 413 -23.17 4.45 -25.23
N CYS A 414 -24.21 4.98 -25.87
CA CYS A 414 -24.27 5.13 -27.32
C CYS A 414 -23.15 6.05 -27.82
N LEU A 415 -22.96 7.19 -27.17
CA LEU A 415 -21.91 8.16 -27.49
C LEU A 415 -20.50 7.56 -27.27
N LEU A 416 -20.30 6.73 -26.24
CA LEU A 416 -19.02 6.04 -26.03
C LEU A 416 -18.72 5.03 -27.14
N THR A 417 -19.73 4.25 -27.53
CA THR A 417 -19.60 3.27 -28.62
C THR A 417 -19.31 3.96 -29.95
N GLU A 418 -20.07 5.02 -30.27
CA GLU A 418 -19.93 5.79 -31.50
C GLU A 418 -18.55 6.49 -31.58
N ARG A 419 -18.00 6.90 -30.43
CA ARG A 419 -16.66 7.47 -30.34
C ARG A 419 -15.56 6.45 -30.60
N GLU A 420 -15.68 5.24 -30.06
CA GLU A 420 -14.72 4.16 -30.31
C GLU A 420 -14.74 3.69 -31.76
N GLU A 421 -15.91 3.65 -32.39
CA GLU A 421 -16.06 3.39 -33.82
C GLU A 421 -15.39 4.50 -34.65
N ALA A 422 -15.65 5.77 -34.34
CA ALA A 422 -15.01 6.90 -35.01
C ALA A 422 -13.47 6.86 -34.88
N ARG A 423 -12.93 6.43 -33.73
CA ARG A 423 -11.48 6.24 -33.55
C ARG A 423 -10.93 5.08 -34.38
N LYS A 424 -11.63 3.94 -34.45
CA LYS A 424 -11.25 2.79 -35.29
C LYS A 424 -11.22 3.17 -36.77
N ASP A 425 -12.18 3.98 -37.20
CA ASP A 425 -12.28 4.48 -38.59
C ASP A 425 -11.34 5.67 -38.86
N LYS A 426 -10.56 6.11 -37.86
CA LYS A 426 -9.66 7.27 -37.91
C LYS A 426 -10.39 8.58 -38.25
N ASP A 427 -11.68 8.66 -37.95
CA ASP A 427 -12.47 9.90 -37.99
C ASP A 427 -12.27 10.69 -36.69
N TRP A 428 -11.11 11.34 -36.60
CA TRP A 428 -10.70 12.12 -35.43
C TRP A 428 -11.64 13.30 -35.16
N LYS A 429 -12.23 13.88 -36.22
CA LYS A 429 -13.15 15.01 -36.09
C LYS A 429 -14.43 14.56 -35.39
N LYS A 430 -15.02 13.44 -35.81
CA LYS A 430 -16.22 12.89 -35.17
C LYS A 430 -15.92 12.44 -33.74
N ALA A 431 -14.76 11.84 -33.48
CA ALA A 431 -14.35 11.45 -32.14
C ALA A 431 -14.20 12.65 -31.18
N ASP A 432 -13.64 13.77 -31.67
CA ASP A 432 -13.52 15.03 -30.91
C ASP A 432 -14.89 15.69 -30.67
N GLU A 433 -15.79 15.68 -31.65
CA GLU A 433 -17.16 16.19 -31.52
C GLU A 433 -17.95 15.39 -30.46
N ILE A 434 -17.80 14.07 -30.44
CA ILE A 434 -18.45 13.21 -29.45
C ILE A 434 -17.81 13.40 -28.06
N ARG A 435 -16.48 13.60 -27.98
CA ARG A 435 -15.81 13.94 -26.72
C ARG A 435 -16.39 15.20 -26.09
N GLU A 436 -16.64 16.24 -26.89
CA GLU A 436 -17.22 17.48 -26.40
C GLU A 436 -18.67 17.29 -25.92
N LYS A 437 -19.46 16.46 -26.61
CA LYS A 437 -20.81 16.08 -26.15
C LYS A 437 -20.78 15.34 -24.82
N LEU A 438 -19.87 14.38 -24.66
CA LEU A 438 -19.67 13.64 -23.42
C LEU A 438 -19.25 14.58 -22.27
N ARG A 439 -18.36 15.55 -22.55
CA ARG A 439 -17.93 16.57 -21.59
C ARG A 439 -19.09 17.43 -21.10
N LEU A 440 -19.97 17.87 -22.01
CA LEU A 440 -21.17 18.64 -21.67
C LEU A 440 -22.18 17.85 -20.82
N LEU A 441 -22.14 16.51 -20.88
CA LEU A 441 -22.92 15.60 -20.04
C LEU A 441 -22.23 15.26 -18.71
N GLY A 442 -21.12 15.94 -18.37
CA GLY A 442 -20.38 15.74 -17.13
C GLY A 442 -19.41 14.55 -17.17
N VAL A 443 -19.12 14.01 -18.35
CA VAL A 443 -18.21 12.88 -18.54
C VAL A 443 -16.92 13.38 -19.20
N GLU A 444 -15.83 13.48 -18.42
CA GLU A 444 -14.51 13.90 -18.94
C GLU A 444 -13.64 12.71 -19.34
N PHE A 445 -12.90 12.87 -20.45
CA PHE A 445 -11.98 11.87 -20.98
C PHE A 445 -10.60 12.48 -21.22
N GLN A 446 -9.55 11.73 -20.86
CA GLN A 446 -8.18 12.01 -21.29
C GLN A 446 -7.78 11.06 -22.42
N ASP A 447 -7.45 11.62 -23.58
CA ASP A 447 -6.95 10.85 -24.71
C ASP A 447 -5.47 10.50 -24.53
N LYS A 448 -5.16 9.20 -24.47
CA LYS A 448 -3.79 8.75 -24.70
C LYS A 448 -3.48 8.80 -26.19
N LYS A 449 -2.33 9.38 -26.53
CA LYS A 449 -1.71 9.22 -27.85
C LYS A 449 -1.46 7.73 -28.07
N LEU A 450 -2.17 7.14 -29.04
CA LEU A 450 -1.80 5.87 -29.63
C LEU A 450 -0.49 6.08 -30.40
N GLY A 451 0.58 5.43 -29.95
CA GLY A 451 1.76 5.15 -30.76
C GLY A 451 1.55 3.87 -31.55
#